data_AF-A0A4Q0NSS4-F1
#
_entry.id   AF-A0A4Q0NSS4-F1
#
_cell.length_a   1.000
_cell.length_b   1.000
_cell.length_c   1.000
_cell.angle_alpha   90.00
_cell.angle_beta   90.00
_cell.angle_gamma   90.00
#
_symmetry.space_group_name_H-M   'P 1'
#
loop_
_entity.id
_entity.type
_entity.pdbx_description
1 polymer ?
#
loop_
_entity_poly.entity_id
_entity_poly.type
_entity_poly.pdbx_seq_one_letter_code
_entity_poly.pdbx_strand_id
1 'polypeptide(L)'
;MNRDQVLEAAFIFERVNGVVHGDFENDTIAASELKHYQPAELEQLMIKGVDSGLYRNDEERVGVYWALSKSNNRALLPLFRDWLGIEVAANNNETTLFQLLVALDQLDEPVFPKTRRSRAADETELNLRDAKSYLSNI
;
A
#
# COMPACT_ATOMS: atom_id res chain seq x y z
N MET A 1 12.82 6.28 1.96
CA MET A 1 12.82 5.53 3.23
C MET A 1 13.33 4.13 2.94
N ASN A 2 14.08 3.50 3.86
CA ASN A 2 14.47 2.09 3.70
C ASN A 2 13.34 1.16 4.18
N ARG A 3 13.54 -0.16 4.07
CA ARG A 3 12.53 -1.17 4.44
C ARG A 3 12.09 -1.08 5.91
N ASP A 4 13.03 -0.89 6.83
CA ASP A 4 12.74 -0.79 8.26
C ASP A 4 11.90 0.46 8.57
N GLN A 5 12.27 1.60 7.98
CA GLN A 5 11.52 2.85 8.09
C GLN A 5 10.10 2.75 7.51
N VAL A 6 9.91 1.97 6.43
CA VAL A 6 8.58 1.72 5.85
C VAL A 6 7.72 0.89 6.81
N LEU A 7 8.32 -0.12 7.46
CA LEU A 7 7.64 -0.92 8.49
C LEU A 7 7.26 -0.08 9.70
N GLU A 8 8.20 0.72 10.22
CA GLU A 8 7.98 1.65 11.33
C GLU A 8 6.84 2.63 11.02
N ALA A 9 6.82 3.22 9.82
CA ALA A 9 5.76 4.13 9.39
C ALA A 9 4.39 3.45 9.36
N ALA A 10 4.32 2.22 8.87
CA ALA A 10 3.08 1.44 8.88
C ALA A 10 2.51 1.27 10.29
N PHE A 11 3.36 0.92 11.26
CA PHE A 11 2.93 0.80 12.65
C PHE A 11 2.55 2.15 13.26
N ILE A 12 3.25 3.24 12.92
CA ILE A 12 2.82 4.58 13.34
C ILE A 12 1.42 4.90 12.81
N PHE A 13 1.12 4.59 11.55
CA PHE A 13 -0.22 4.77 10.98
C PHE A 13 -1.28 3.92 11.66
N GLU A 14 -1.04 2.63 11.83
CA GLU A 14 -1.96 1.71 12.51
C GLU A 14 -2.29 2.19 13.93
N ARG A 15 -1.28 2.61 14.70
CA ARG A 15 -1.47 3.11 16.06
C ARG A 15 -2.35 4.37 16.10
N VAL A 16 -2.15 5.31 15.16
CA VAL A 16 -2.98 6.52 15.06
C VAL A 16 -4.42 6.18 14.70
N ASN A 17 -4.62 5.10 13.94
CA ASN A 17 -5.94 4.57 13.59
C ASN A 17 -6.56 3.66 14.67
N GLY A 18 -5.94 3.57 15.86
CA GLY A 18 -6.48 2.82 16.99
C GLY A 18 -6.31 1.30 16.90
N VAL A 19 -5.44 0.81 16.02
CA VAL A 19 -5.06 -0.61 15.98
C VAL A 19 -4.27 -0.94 17.25
N VAL A 20 -4.67 -2.01 17.93
CA VAL A 20 -3.96 -2.49 19.13
C VAL A 20 -2.71 -3.24 18.69
N HIS A 21 -1.59 -2.89 19.30
CA HIS A 21 -0.25 -3.41 18.99
C HIS A 21 0.30 -4.29 20.10
N GLY A 22 1.08 -5.30 19.72
CA GLY A 22 1.83 -6.15 20.63
C GLY A 22 3.19 -5.53 20.99
N ASP A 23 3.99 -6.25 21.75
CA ASP A 23 5.28 -5.76 22.23
C ASP A 23 6.22 -5.42 21.07
N PHE A 24 6.23 -6.24 20.01
CA PHE A 24 7.08 -6.01 18.84
C PHE A 24 6.80 -4.68 18.14
N GLU A 25 5.53 -4.37 17.83
CA GLU A 25 5.17 -3.13 17.15
C GLU A 25 5.39 -1.92 18.06
N ASN A 26 5.06 -2.05 19.36
CA ASN A 26 5.26 -0.98 20.34
C ASN A 26 6.75 -0.63 20.51
N ASP A 27 7.61 -1.64 20.64
CA ASP A 27 9.06 -1.45 20.74
C ASP A 27 9.64 -0.86 19.46
N THR A 28 9.15 -1.31 18.29
CA THR A 28 9.55 -0.76 16.99
C THR A 28 9.21 0.72 16.87
N ILE A 29 7.98 1.12 17.22
CA ILE A 29 7.58 2.54 17.23
C ILE A 29 8.40 3.33 18.25
N ALA A 30 8.64 2.77 19.44
CA ALA A 30 9.38 3.45 20.50
C ALA A 30 10.85 3.71 20.09
N ALA A 31 11.48 2.79 19.36
CA ALA A 31 12.83 2.94 18.85
C ALA A 31 12.92 3.81 17.58
N SER A 32 11.82 3.95 16.84
CA SER A 32 11.79 4.69 15.57
C SER A 32 12.02 6.19 15.75
N GLU A 33 12.87 6.76 14.89
CA GLU A 33 13.02 8.22 14.75
C GLU A 33 11.82 8.86 14.02
N LEU A 34 11.01 8.06 13.32
CA LEU A 34 9.83 8.53 12.60
C LEU A 34 8.68 8.90 13.53
N LYS A 35 8.69 8.44 14.80
CA LYS A 35 7.65 8.74 15.80
C LYS A 35 7.44 10.24 16.06
N HIS A 36 8.39 11.07 15.63
CA HIS A 36 8.37 12.52 15.77
C HIS A 36 7.68 13.24 14.60
N TYR A 37 7.43 12.55 13.48
CA TYR A 37 6.72 13.09 12.34
C TYR A 37 5.21 12.99 12.53
N GLN A 38 4.47 13.93 11.95
CA GLN A 38 3.03 13.78 11.81
C GLN A 38 2.71 12.71 10.75
N PRO A 39 1.62 11.93 10.90
CA PRO A 39 1.23 10.92 9.91
C PRO A 39 1.14 11.46 8.48
N ALA A 40 0.52 12.63 8.29
CA ALA A 40 0.42 13.26 6.97
C ALA A 40 1.80 13.60 6.36
N GLU A 41 2.80 13.94 7.18
CA GLU A 41 4.17 14.20 6.69
C GLU A 41 4.83 12.90 6.23
N LEU A 42 4.63 11.79 6.97
CA LEU A 42 5.13 10.47 6.59
C LEU A 42 4.48 9.99 5.28
N GLU A 43 3.16 10.14 5.13
CA GLU A 43 2.46 9.84 3.88
C GLU A 43 3.10 10.59 2.70
N GLN A 44 3.29 11.90 2.85
CA GLN A 44 3.87 12.73 1.80
C GLN A 44 5.32 12.36 1.46
N LEU A 45 6.14 11.96 2.45
CA LEU A 45 7.49 11.47 2.21
C LEU A 45 7.48 10.17 1.39
N MET A 46 6.58 9.25 1.71
CA MET A 46 6.43 7.98 1.01
C MET A 46 5.90 8.17 -0.41
N ILE A 47 4.86 8.99 -0.60
CA ILE A 47 4.30 9.34 -1.91
C ILE A 47 5.38 9.93 -2.82
N LYS A 48 6.12 10.95 -2.32
CA LYS A 48 7.24 11.54 -3.08
C LYS A 48 8.31 10.52 -3.44
N GLY A 49 8.56 9.54 -2.58
CA GLY A 49 9.47 8.44 -2.86
C GLY A 49 9.00 7.58 -4.04
N VAL A 50 7.70 7.23 -4.10
CA VAL A 50 7.13 6.48 -5.23
C VAL A 50 7.20 7.31 -6.51
N ASP A 51 6.70 8.54 -6.47
CA ASP A 51 6.58 9.40 -7.65
C ASP A 51 7.94 9.81 -8.24
N SER A 52 8.99 9.85 -7.42
CA SER A 52 10.37 10.11 -7.89
C SER A 52 11.10 8.86 -8.39
N GLY A 53 10.49 7.69 -8.33
CA GLY A 53 11.14 6.42 -8.67
C GLY A 53 12.26 6.02 -7.69
N LEU A 54 12.18 6.49 -6.44
CA LEU A 54 13.15 6.12 -5.39
C LEU A 54 13.10 4.62 -5.10
N TYR A 55 11.89 4.04 -5.12
CA TYR A 55 11.64 2.62 -4.91
C TYR A 55 11.76 1.88 -6.24
N ARG A 56 12.92 1.25 -6.46
CA ARG A 56 13.36 0.77 -7.78
C ARG A 56 12.94 -0.67 -8.05
N ASN A 57 12.69 -1.45 -7.01
CA ASN A 57 12.28 -2.83 -7.13
C ASN A 57 10.87 -3.06 -6.56
N ASP A 58 10.32 -4.23 -6.86
CA ASP A 58 8.92 -4.54 -6.55
C ASP A 58 8.70 -4.71 -5.05
N GLU A 59 9.67 -5.28 -4.32
CA GLU A 59 9.59 -5.45 -2.86
C GLU A 59 9.52 -4.10 -2.14
N GLU A 60 10.31 -3.13 -2.57
CA GLU A 60 10.29 -1.76 -2.04
C GLU A 60 8.93 -1.10 -2.28
N ARG A 61 8.39 -1.21 -3.50
CA ARG A 61 7.08 -0.62 -3.84
C ARG A 61 5.95 -1.30 -3.07
N VAL A 62 5.96 -2.63 -2.97
CA VAL A 62 5.00 -3.40 -2.16
C VAL A 62 5.00 -2.92 -0.71
N GLY A 63 6.18 -2.78 -0.10
CA GLY A 63 6.29 -2.31 1.28
C GLY A 63 5.66 -0.93 1.46
N VAL A 64 5.89 -0.02 0.51
CA VAL A 64 5.36 1.35 0.58
C VAL A 64 3.84 1.39 0.36
N TYR A 65 3.32 0.65 -0.63
CA TYR A 65 1.88 0.55 -0.87
C TYR A 65 1.16 -0.05 0.34
N TRP A 66 1.73 -1.10 0.93
CA TRP A 66 1.23 -1.71 2.16
C TRP A 66 1.21 -0.73 3.33
N ALA A 67 2.33 -0.04 3.58
CA ALA A 67 2.41 0.92 4.68
C ALA A 67 1.42 2.08 4.48
N LEU A 68 1.32 2.65 3.28
CA LEU A 68 0.35 3.70 2.98
C LEU A 68 -1.10 3.22 3.16
N SER A 69 -1.42 1.95 2.88
CA SER A 69 -2.78 1.43 3.12
C SER A 69 -3.14 1.42 4.61
N LYS A 70 -2.14 1.34 5.50
CA LYS A 70 -2.34 1.41 6.95
C LYS A 70 -2.72 2.79 7.48
N SER A 71 -2.49 3.84 6.69
CA SER A 71 -2.95 5.20 7.02
C SER A 71 -4.47 5.31 7.11
N ASN A 72 -5.21 4.38 6.50
CA ASN A 72 -6.66 4.45 6.35
C ASN A 72 -7.15 5.79 5.75
N ASN A 73 -6.27 6.49 5.03
CA ASN A 73 -6.55 7.79 4.47
C ASN A 73 -7.19 7.65 3.08
N ARG A 74 -8.53 7.78 3.03
CA ARG A 74 -9.29 7.70 1.76
C ARG A 74 -8.91 8.78 0.75
N ALA A 75 -8.23 9.86 1.16
CA ALA A 75 -7.72 10.86 0.22
C ALA A 75 -6.61 10.29 -0.70
N LEU A 76 -6.02 9.13 -0.36
CA LEU A 76 -5.01 8.45 -1.17
C LEU A 76 -5.60 7.60 -2.31
N LEU A 77 -6.94 7.45 -2.39
CA LEU A 77 -7.59 6.65 -3.42
C LEU A 77 -7.18 7.03 -4.86
N PRO A 78 -7.12 8.31 -5.25
CA PRO A 78 -6.65 8.70 -6.58
C PRO A 78 -5.22 8.23 -6.85
N LEU A 79 -4.31 8.36 -5.88
CA LEU A 79 -2.91 7.95 -6.02
C LEU A 79 -2.79 6.43 -6.18
N PHE A 80 -3.52 5.65 -5.39
CA PHE A 80 -3.51 4.19 -5.55
C PHE A 80 -4.06 3.74 -6.90
N ARG A 81 -5.05 4.44 -7.46
CA ARG A 81 -5.57 4.17 -8.81
C ARG A 81 -4.54 4.50 -9.88
N ASP A 82 -3.85 5.64 -9.76
CA ASP A 82 -2.81 6.05 -10.69
C ASP A 82 -1.63 5.07 -10.68
N TRP A 83 -1.14 4.69 -9.50
CA TRP A 83 -0.09 3.67 -9.37
C TRP A 83 -0.53 2.31 -9.88
N LEU A 84 -1.79 1.91 -9.67
CA LEU A 84 -2.34 0.68 -10.24
C LEU A 84 -2.31 0.72 -11.77
N GLY A 85 -2.70 1.86 -12.37
CA GLY A 85 -2.61 2.06 -13.82
C GLY A 85 -1.18 1.92 -14.35
N ILE A 86 -0.20 2.47 -13.63
CA ILE A 86 1.23 2.37 -13.98
C ILE A 86 1.70 0.92 -13.92
N GLU A 87 1.42 0.18 -12.84
CA GLU A 87 1.83 -1.23 -12.70
C GLU A 87 1.15 -2.12 -13.75
N VAL A 88 -0.13 -1.86 -14.08
CA VAL A 88 -0.85 -2.56 -15.16
C VAL A 88 -0.21 -2.27 -16.53
N ALA A 89 0.17 -1.02 -16.81
CA ALA A 89 0.77 -0.63 -18.08
C ALA A 89 2.20 -1.19 -18.25
N ALA A 90 2.95 -1.28 -17.16
CA ALA A 90 4.26 -1.93 -17.13
C ALA A 90 4.17 -3.46 -17.25
N ASN A 91 2.96 -4.04 -17.25
CA ASN A 91 2.70 -5.48 -17.19
C ASN A 91 3.50 -6.15 -16.06
N ASN A 92 3.58 -5.43 -14.94
CA ASN A 92 4.58 -5.66 -13.92
C ASN A 92 4.10 -6.65 -12.87
N ASN A 93 5.07 -7.11 -12.09
CA ASN A 93 5.05 -8.15 -11.06
C ASN A 93 3.70 -8.40 -10.34
N GLU A 94 3.42 -9.69 -10.18
CA GLU A 94 2.28 -10.30 -9.48
C GLU A 94 1.98 -9.61 -8.13
N THR A 95 3.03 -9.30 -7.38
CA THR A 95 2.93 -8.86 -5.98
C THR A 95 2.58 -7.38 -5.85
N THR A 96 3.12 -6.49 -6.71
CA THR A 96 2.83 -5.05 -6.64
C THR A 96 1.39 -4.75 -7.03
N LEU A 97 0.90 -5.40 -8.09
CA LEU A 97 -0.51 -5.34 -8.50
C LEU A 97 -1.43 -5.81 -7.38
N PHE A 98 -1.16 -6.99 -6.82
CA PHE A 98 -1.98 -7.54 -5.75
C PHE A 98 -2.00 -6.62 -4.52
N GLN A 99 -0.85 -6.07 -4.12
CA GLN A 99 -0.78 -5.18 -2.96
C GLN A 99 -1.59 -3.88 -3.16
N LEU A 100 -1.60 -3.30 -4.36
CA LEU A 100 -2.43 -2.13 -4.66
C LEU A 100 -3.93 -2.48 -4.64
N LEU A 101 -4.32 -3.64 -5.15
CA LEU A 101 -5.71 -4.12 -5.03
C LEU A 101 -6.09 -4.30 -3.55
N VAL A 102 -5.24 -4.89 -2.72
CA VAL A 102 -5.48 -5.00 -1.28
C VAL A 102 -5.61 -3.63 -0.62
N ALA A 103 -4.74 -2.67 -0.97
CA ALA A 103 -4.80 -1.32 -0.42
C ALA A 103 -6.12 -0.61 -0.76
N LEU A 104 -6.60 -0.78 -1.99
CA LEU A 104 -7.89 -0.25 -2.45
C LEU A 104 -9.08 -0.95 -1.78
N ASP A 105 -9.09 -2.28 -1.70
CA ASP A 105 -10.13 -3.08 -1.01
C ASP A 105 -10.24 -2.69 0.47
N GLN A 106 -9.10 -2.45 1.14
CA GLN A 106 -9.05 -1.99 2.53
C GLN A 106 -9.70 -0.61 2.73
N LEU A 107 -9.76 0.21 1.68
CA LEU A 107 -10.43 1.52 1.66
C LEU A 107 -11.86 1.45 1.08
N ASP A 108 -12.46 0.25 1.10
CA ASP A 108 -13.81 -0.09 0.63
C ASP A 108 -14.02 0.05 -0.89
N GLU A 109 -12.97 0.00 -1.70
CA GLU A 109 -13.13 -0.06 -3.16
C GLU A 109 -13.48 -1.48 -3.63
N PRO A 110 -14.43 -1.65 -4.56
CA PRO A 110 -14.89 -2.96 -5.01
C PRO A 110 -13.95 -3.57 -6.07
N VAL A 111 -12.65 -3.59 -5.79
CA VAL A 111 -11.62 -4.04 -6.75
C VAL A 111 -11.65 -5.55 -7.00
N PHE A 112 -12.08 -6.33 -6.01
CA PHE A 112 -12.27 -7.77 -6.16
C PHE A 112 -13.74 -8.08 -6.41
N PRO A 113 -14.08 -8.79 -7.50
CA PRO A 113 -15.46 -9.17 -7.77
C PRO A 113 -15.96 -10.14 -6.69
N LYS A 114 -17.25 -10.03 -6.31
CA LYS A 114 -17.87 -10.90 -5.28
C LYS A 114 -17.83 -12.40 -5.63
N THR A 115 -17.63 -12.73 -6.90
CA THR A 115 -17.49 -14.11 -7.40
C THR A 115 -16.08 -14.67 -7.24
N ARG A 116 -15.10 -13.84 -6.83
CA ARG A 116 -13.71 -14.24 -6.62
C ARG A 116 -13.61 -15.22 -5.43
N ARG A 117 -13.05 -16.41 -5.69
CA ARG A 117 -12.94 -17.50 -4.70
C ARG A 117 -11.61 -17.52 -3.95
N SER A 118 -10.62 -16.79 -4.45
CA SER A 118 -9.26 -16.74 -3.92
C SER A 118 -8.70 -15.34 -4.13
N ARG A 119 -7.82 -14.89 -3.24
CA ARG A 119 -7.17 -13.58 -3.28
C ARG A 119 -5.69 -13.79 -2.97
N ALA A 120 -5.01 -14.53 -3.84
CA ALA A 120 -3.60 -14.81 -3.68
C ALA A 120 -2.74 -13.92 -4.58
N ALA A 121 -1.53 -13.59 -4.12
CA ALA A 121 -0.63 -12.69 -4.82
C ALA A 121 -0.11 -13.29 -6.13
N ASP A 122 0.05 -14.62 -6.18
CA ASP A 122 0.51 -15.42 -7.32
C ASP A 122 -0.57 -15.67 -8.39
N GLU A 123 -1.81 -15.19 -8.18
CA GLU A 123 -2.90 -15.26 -9.16
C GLU A 123 -2.83 -14.12 -10.18
N THR A 124 -1.69 -13.95 -10.84
CA THR A 124 -1.33 -12.78 -11.68
C THR A 124 -2.36 -12.46 -12.74
N GLU A 125 -2.81 -13.45 -13.51
CA GLU A 125 -3.79 -13.21 -14.57
C GLU A 125 -5.12 -12.71 -14.02
N LEU A 126 -5.55 -13.25 -12.88
CA LEU A 126 -6.78 -12.84 -12.22
C LEU A 126 -6.61 -11.45 -11.59
N ASN A 127 -5.47 -11.17 -10.94
CA ASN A 127 -5.15 -9.87 -10.36
C ASN A 127 -5.11 -8.79 -11.44
N LEU A 128 -4.46 -9.07 -12.58
CA LEU A 128 -4.41 -8.15 -13.73
C LEU A 128 -5.79 -7.91 -14.34
N ARG A 129 -6.61 -8.96 -14.47
CA ARG A 129 -8.00 -8.84 -14.95
C ARG A 129 -8.81 -7.92 -14.03
N ASP A 130 -8.73 -8.15 -12.72
CA ASP A 130 -9.51 -7.41 -11.73
C ASP A 130 -9.05 -5.94 -11.67
N ALA A 131 -7.74 -5.68 -11.73
CA ALA A 131 -7.17 -4.34 -11.84
C ALA A 131 -7.68 -3.59 -13.08
N LYS A 132 -7.60 -4.21 -14.26
CA LYS A 132 -8.11 -3.63 -15.52
C LYS A 132 -9.61 -3.35 -15.46
N SER A 133 -10.37 -4.29 -14.91
CA SER A 133 -11.82 -4.12 -14.73
C SER A 133 -12.13 -2.96 -13.81
N TYR A 134 -11.45 -2.85 -12.67
CA TYR A 134 -11.65 -1.75 -11.73
C TYR A 134 -11.31 -0.40 -12.36
N LEU A 135 -10.14 -0.27 -13.00
CA LEU A 135 -9.69 0.96 -13.66
C LEU A 135 -10.62 1.40 -14.81
N SER A 136 -11.36 0.48 -15.42
CA SER A 136 -12.31 0.80 -16.51
C SER A 136 -13.69 1.25 -16.02
N ASN A 137 -13.98 1.09 -14.73
CA ASN A 137 -15.29 1.37 -14.13
C ASN A 137 -15.28 2.54 -13.14
N ILE A 138 -14.18 3.28 -13.06
CA ILE A 138 -14.00 4.50 -12.25
C ILE A 138 -14.20 5.76 -13.06
#